data_AF-A0A1L7W6F2-F1
#
_entry.id   AF-A0A1L7W6F2-F1
#
_cell.length_a   1.000
_cell.length_b   1.000
_cell.length_c   1.000
_cell.angle_alpha   90.00
_cell.angle_beta   90.00
_cell.angle_gamma   90.00
#
_symmetry.space_group_name_H-M   'P 1'
#
loop_
_entity.id
_entity.type
_entity.pdbx_description
1 polymer ?
#
loop_
_entity_poly.entity_id
_entity_poly.type
_entity_poly.pdbx_seq_one_letter_code
_entity_poly.pdbx_strand_id
1 'polypeptide(L)'
;MNTLKRYEELHGILILVKTNEARLTPTIHFCFEELLSHLHRSAVANVVFGFTHTLISNYAPGDALGPLQRFLKGNTTVDLTVSRVNTYSFDAKSFHYLAAYFHAVKGQGERSSRESWDRSRAETLRLLSYIDNLKPHEIRQTLTMEGAREALGHLMIPMFEVSQEIRKNLSLLEEKRAELNDMRLTGDELRKRLHLERIKVVPTKLDKPRTVCKNKHCCEFKSNSSGEVVTFYRSICHEDCRLPGVTEEYVGHPELIKCKAFKETKDKSCRSCKHSWQEHMHFFYELTESKVRVKDKDVERRLQDNASDMALRQEGIERVQQLEREYRSEQKQLRKATAQFVAYLREHSANAFNDATEKYYDQFIKIETGKIQYGKNNKINVDVNKIKLKGLTDDRDRHLELVKTIQENMHTPRDHTEALLTQDGVEQLIRDLYNLKHFGKSLRGLRDGITHYKDYDKQSYHRRRSRSRSTETREDVSDRSKMSVRNRDGTGELFEDSINFCPIFRSIGDNTVS
;
A
#
# COMPACT_ATOMS: atom_id res chain seq x y z
N MET A 1 4.28 -12.40 -6.56
CA MET A 1 5.64 -11.93 -6.93
C MET A 1 6.80 -12.84 -6.48
N ASN A 2 6.83 -13.40 -5.26
CA ASN A 2 7.99 -14.18 -4.79
C ASN A 2 8.41 -15.37 -5.66
N THR A 3 7.47 -16.02 -6.36
CA THR A 3 7.78 -17.10 -7.31
C THR A 3 8.45 -16.58 -8.58
N LEU A 4 8.02 -15.40 -9.08
CA LEU A 4 8.58 -14.79 -10.30
C LEU A 4 10.02 -14.33 -10.09
N LYS A 5 10.42 -13.95 -8.87
CA LYS A 5 11.80 -13.55 -8.53
C LYS A 5 12.89 -14.58 -8.87
N ARG A 6 12.51 -15.84 -9.12
CA ARG A 6 13.44 -16.93 -9.45
C ARG A 6 13.73 -17.05 -10.94
N TYR A 7 13.05 -16.29 -11.77
CA TYR A 7 13.16 -16.33 -13.21
C TYR A 7 13.61 -14.97 -13.73
N GLU A 8 14.40 -14.97 -14.79
CA GLU A 8 14.87 -13.75 -15.45
C GLU A 8 13.86 -13.25 -16.48
N GLU A 9 13.20 -14.19 -17.17
CA GLU A 9 12.31 -13.91 -18.29
C GLU A 9 10.93 -14.56 -18.14
N LEU A 10 9.92 -13.85 -18.65
CA LEU A 10 8.52 -14.27 -18.70
C LEU A 10 8.08 -14.32 -20.16
N HIS A 11 7.88 -15.54 -20.67
CA HIS A 11 7.60 -15.78 -22.08
C HIS A 11 6.10 -15.65 -22.43
N GLY A 12 5.22 -16.03 -21.49
CA GLY A 12 3.78 -16.02 -21.71
C GLY A 12 2.99 -15.93 -20.41
N ILE A 13 1.85 -15.24 -20.46
CA ILE A 13 0.87 -15.11 -19.38
C ILE A 13 -0.46 -15.60 -19.91
N LEU A 14 -0.89 -16.80 -19.50
CA LEU A 14 -2.18 -17.36 -19.88
C LEU A 14 -3.25 -16.99 -18.87
N ILE A 15 -4.21 -16.17 -19.28
CA ILE A 15 -5.40 -15.84 -18.48
C ILE A 15 -6.54 -16.78 -18.89
N LEU A 16 -6.98 -17.61 -17.95
CA LEU A 16 -8.07 -18.55 -18.18
C LEU A 16 -9.43 -17.91 -17.85
N VAL A 17 -10.37 -17.98 -18.79
CA VAL A 17 -11.73 -17.42 -18.68
C VAL A 17 -12.75 -18.51 -19.00
N LYS A 18 -13.87 -18.58 -18.28
CA LYS A 18 -14.94 -19.53 -18.60
C LYS A 18 -15.85 -18.95 -19.69
N THR A 19 -16.19 -19.75 -20.71
CA THR A 19 -17.02 -19.29 -21.85
C THR A 19 -18.43 -18.87 -21.49
N ASN A 20 -19.00 -19.43 -20.41
CA ASN A 20 -20.36 -19.13 -19.94
C ASN A 20 -20.44 -17.96 -18.95
N GLU A 21 -19.32 -17.28 -18.65
CA GLU A 21 -19.34 -16.06 -17.84
C GLU A 21 -19.77 -14.87 -18.70
N ALA A 22 -21.06 -14.82 -19.04
CA ALA A 22 -21.66 -13.75 -19.84
C ALA A 22 -21.60 -12.36 -19.16
N ARG A 23 -21.27 -12.32 -17.86
CA ARG A 23 -21.08 -11.09 -17.08
C ARG A 23 -19.79 -11.20 -16.29
N LEU A 24 -18.86 -10.28 -16.57
CA LEU A 24 -17.73 -10.02 -15.67
C LEU A 24 -18.33 -9.51 -14.35
N THR A 25 -18.34 -10.36 -13.33
CA THR A 25 -18.82 -9.97 -12.00
C THR A 25 -17.91 -8.87 -11.44
N PRO A 26 -18.38 -8.05 -10.48
CA PRO A 26 -17.53 -7.06 -9.82
C PRO A 26 -16.23 -7.66 -9.26
N THR A 27 -16.26 -8.91 -8.82
CA THR A 27 -15.08 -9.65 -8.36
C THR A 27 -14.08 -9.89 -9.48
N ILE A 28 -14.54 -10.32 -10.66
CA ILE A 28 -13.66 -10.52 -11.81
C ILE A 28 -13.09 -9.17 -12.28
N HIS A 29 -13.91 -8.12 -12.31
CA HIS A 29 -13.48 -6.77 -12.64
C HIS A 29 -12.30 -6.33 -11.76
N PHE A 30 -12.45 -6.47 -10.44
CA PHE A 30 -11.41 -6.18 -9.47
C PHE A 30 -10.16 -7.02 -9.68
N CYS A 31 -10.28 -8.34 -9.88
CA CYS A 31 -9.14 -9.21 -10.11
C CYS A 31 -8.32 -8.81 -11.35
N PHE A 32 -9.00 -8.43 -12.44
CA PHE A 32 -8.32 -7.96 -13.64
C PHE A 32 -7.68 -6.58 -13.43
N GLU A 33 -8.37 -5.64 -12.79
CA GLU A 33 -7.79 -4.32 -12.48
C GLU A 33 -6.54 -4.45 -11.62
N GLU A 34 -6.59 -5.27 -10.56
CA GLU A 34 -5.45 -5.53 -9.70
C GLU A 34 -4.32 -6.19 -10.48
N LEU A 35 -4.59 -7.27 -11.21
CA LEU A 35 -3.58 -7.97 -12.01
C LEU A 35 -2.84 -7.02 -12.96
N LEU A 36 -3.61 -6.23 -13.72
CA LEU A 36 -3.06 -5.30 -14.71
C LEU A 36 -2.36 -4.12 -14.05
N SER A 37 -2.80 -3.69 -12.87
CA SER A 37 -2.07 -2.65 -12.12
C SER A 37 -0.67 -3.13 -11.71
N HIS A 38 -0.49 -4.43 -11.41
CA HIS A 38 0.79 -5.00 -11.02
C HIS A 38 1.61 -5.51 -12.21
N LEU A 39 1.06 -5.47 -13.42
CA LEU A 39 1.72 -5.93 -14.63
C LEU A 39 2.47 -4.76 -15.29
N HIS A 40 3.75 -4.99 -15.60
CA HIS A 40 4.54 -4.02 -16.35
C HIS A 40 4.05 -3.98 -17.81
N ARG A 41 3.98 -2.80 -18.41
CA ARG A 41 3.42 -2.59 -19.76
C ARG A 41 4.05 -3.45 -20.85
N SER A 42 5.34 -3.77 -20.77
CA SER A 42 6.00 -4.63 -21.75
C SER A 42 5.58 -6.10 -21.64
N ALA A 43 5.17 -6.55 -20.45
CA ALA A 43 4.69 -7.92 -20.24
C ALA A 43 3.31 -8.17 -20.87
N VAL A 44 2.59 -7.10 -21.21
CA VAL A 44 1.25 -7.17 -21.81
C VAL A 44 1.29 -7.84 -23.17
N ALA A 45 2.37 -7.65 -23.94
CA ALA A 45 2.57 -8.33 -25.22
C ALA A 45 2.64 -9.85 -25.08
N ASN A 46 2.95 -10.35 -23.88
CA ASN A 46 3.02 -11.77 -23.55
C ASN A 46 1.71 -12.32 -22.99
N VAL A 47 0.65 -11.50 -22.87
CA VAL A 47 -0.66 -11.92 -22.37
C VAL A 47 -1.48 -12.58 -23.47
N VAL A 48 -1.99 -13.77 -23.16
CA VAL A 48 -2.85 -14.58 -24.02
C VAL A 48 -4.05 -15.08 -23.23
N PHE A 49 -5.16 -15.34 -23.92
CA PHE A 49 -6.44 -15.71 -23.30
C PHE A 49 -6.81 -17.14 -23.64
N GLY A 50 -7.09 -17.95 -22.62
CA GLY A 50 -7.58 -19.31 -22.75
C GLY A 50 -9.02 -19.42 -22.30
N PHE A 51 -9.94 -19.69 -23.21
CA PHE A 51 -11.34 -19.94 -22.89
C PHE A 51 -11.53 -21.40 -22.52
N THR A 52 -12.18 -21.65 -21.38
CA THR A 52 -12.44 -22.99 -20.84
C THR A 52 -13.92 -23.33 -20.92
N HIS A 53 -14.27 -24.62 -20.83
CA HIS A 53 -15.66 -25.10 -20.97
C HIS A 53 -16.24 -24.84 -22.36
N THR A 54 -15.39 -24.88 -23.39
CA THR A 54 -15.78 -24.42 -24.72
C THR A 54 -16.69 -25.42 -25.45
N LEU A 55 -16.91 -26.63 -24.94
CA LEU A 55 -17.82 -27.60 -25.56
C LEU A 55 -19.23 -27.04 -25.75
N ILE A 56 -19.74 -26.30 -24.75
CA ILE A 56 -21.09 -25.70 -24.79
C ILE A 56 -21.23 -24.62 -25.87
N SER A 57 -20.11 -24.04 -26.28
CA SER A 57 -20.01 -22.98 -27.30
C SER A 57 -19.36 -23.50 -28.59
N ASN A 58 -19.37 -24.81 -28.82
CA ASN A 58 -18.76 -25.47 -29.99
C ASN A 58 -17.31 -25.01 -30.25
N TYR A 59 -16.52 -24.95 -29.19
CA TYR A 59 -15.11 -24.53 -29.17
C TYR A 59 -14.86 -23.06 -29.48
N ALA A 60 -15.89 -22.21 -29.46
CA ALA A 60 -15.74 -20.76 -29.55
C ALA A 60 -15.59 -20.11 -28.15
N PRO A 61 -15.00 -18.90 -28.05
CA PRO A 61 -14.92 -18.11 -26.81
C PRO A 61 -16.25 -17.84 -26.10
N GLY A 62 -17.39 -17.98 -26.80
CA GLY A 62 -18.72 -17.85 -26.22
C GLY A 62 -19.05 -16.42 -25.77
N ASP A 63 -19.96 -16.32 -24.80
CA ASP A 63 -20.54 -15.06 -24.36
C ASP A 63 -19.57 -14.18 -23.56
N ALA A 64 -18.49 -14.75 -23.03
CA ALA A 64 -17.48 -14.04 -22.25
C ALA A 64 -16.59 -13.10 -23.10
N LEU A 65 -16.51 -13.30 -24.42
CA LEU A 65 -15.62 -12.53 -25.30
C LEU A 65 -15.98 -11.04 -25.35
N GLY A 66 -17.26 -10.72 -25.58
CA GLY A 66 -17.72 -9.34 -25.73
C GLY A 66 -17.55 -8.49 -24.46
N PRO A 67 -17.93 -8.99 -23.26
CA PRO A 67 -17.64 -8.34 -21.99
C PRO A 67 -16.14 -8.13 -21.76
N LEU A 68 -15.30 -9.14 -22.03
CA LEU A 68 -13.84 -9.05 -21.83
C LEU A 68 -13.20 -8.00 -22.75
N GLN A 69 -13.57 -7.97 -24.04
CA GLN A 69 -13.08 -6.95 -24.98
C GLN A 69 -13.47 -5.53 -24.54
N ARG A 70 -14.70 -5.33 -24.07
CA ARG A 70 -15.16 -4.03 -23.56
C ARG A 70 -14.41 -3.61 -22.30
N PHE A 71 -14.18 -4.55 -21.38
CA PHE A 71 -13.44 -4.30 -20.15
C PHE A 71 -12.01 -3.86 -20.44
N LEU A 72 -11.29 -4.58 -21.30
CA LEU A 72 -9.90 -4.26 -21.61
C LEU A 72 -9.80 -2.89 -22.30
N LYS A 73 -10.64 -2.64 -23.32
CA LYS A 73 -10.68 -1.35 -24.02
C LYS A 73 -10.97 -0.15 -23.11
N GLY A 74 -11.75 -0.36 -22.05
CA GLY A 74 -12.12 0.71 -21.11
C GLY A 74 -11.12 0.96 -19.97
N ASN A 75 -10.26 -0.01 -19.66
CA ASN A 75 -9.48 0.00 -18.41
C ASN A 75 -7.96 -0.12 -18.59
N THR A 76 -7.47 -0.45 -19.79
CA THR A 76 -6.03 -0.54 -20.06
C THR A 76 -5.51 0.74 -20.71
N THR A 77 -4.33 1.20 -20.30
CA THR A 77 -3.59 2.29 -20.99
C THR A 77 -2.74 1.78 -22.14
N VAL A 78 -2.65 0.46 -22.26
CA VAL A 78 -1.92 -0.30 -23.28
C VAL A 78 -2.88 -1.01 -24.22
N ASP A 79 -2.41 -1.34 -25.42
CA ASP A 79 -3.16 -2.12 -26.41
C ASP A 79 -3.21 -3.60 -26.02
N LEU A 80 -4.06 -3.93 -25.04
CA LEU A 80 -4.38 -5.31 -24.67
C LEU A 80 -5.73 -5.68 -25.29
N THR A 81 -5.69 -6.28 -26.48
CA THR A 81 -6.89 -6.69 -27.22
C THR A 81 -7.04 -8.19 -27.26
N VAL A 82 -8.30 -8.66 -27.22
CA VAL A 82 -8.62 -10.07 -27.45
C VAL A 82 -8.89 -10.27 -28.93
N SER A 83 -8.02 -11.03 -29.58
CA SER A 83 -8.08 -11.34 -31.01
C SER A 83 -7.98 -12.84 -31.24
N ARG A 84 -8.22 -13.29 -32.47
CA ARG A 84 -8.07 -14.71 -32.82
C ARG A 84 -6.63 -15.22 -32.62
N VAL A 85 -5.63 -14.34 -32.74
CA VAL A 85 -4.21 -14.73 -32.70
C VAL A 85 -3.78 -15.08 -31.28
N ASN A 86 -4.28 -14.34 -30.27
CA ASN A 86 -3.92 -14.52 -28.86
C ASN A 86 -5.02 -15.16 -28.00
N THR A 87 -6.04 -15.75 -28.63
CA THR A 87 -7.15 -16.43 -27.96
C THR A 87 -7.13 -17.91 -28.28
N TYR A 88 -7.30 -18.77 -27.28
CA TYR A 88 -7.24 -20.22 -27.39
C TYR A 88 -8.43 -20.88 -26.70
N SER A 89 -8.88 -22.03 -27.21
CA SER A 89 -10.04 -22.75 -26.66
C SER A 89 -9.64 -24.09 -26.05
N PHE A 90 -10.03 -24.33 -24.81
CA PHE A 90 -9.72 -25.53 -24.03
C PHE A 90 -10.98 -26.16 -23.45
N ASP A 91 -11.01 -27.50 -23.46
CA ASP A 91 -12.08 -28.27 -22.83
C ASP A 91 -11.50 -29.49 -22.11
N ALA A 92 -12.11 -29.86 -20.98
CA ALA A 92 -11.61 -30.90 -20.09
C ALA A 92 -12.37 -32.23 -20.21
N LYS A 93 -13.29 -32.38 -21.17
CA LYS A 93 -14.11 -33.59 -21.30
C LYS A 93 -13.28 -34.86 -21.49
N SER A 94 -12.14 -34.78 -22.16
CA SER A 94 -11.17 -35.87 -22.29
C SER A 94 -10.65 -36.35 -20.93
N PHE A 95 -10.29 -35.43 -20.04
CA PHE A 95 -9.84 -35.76 -18.68
C PHE A 95 -10.98 -36.34 -17.82
N HIS A 96 -12.20 -35.79 -17.94
CA HIS A 96 -13.38 -36.34 -17.25
C HIS A 96 -13.68 -37.78 -17.72
N TYR A 97 -13.54 -38.06 -19.01
CA TYR A 97 -13.68 -39.41 -19.56
C TYR A 97 -12.62 -40.36 -19.00
N LEU A 98 -11.34 -39.95 -18.96
CA LEU A 98 -10.26 -40.77 -18.40
C LEU A 98 -10.47 -41.09 -16.92
N ALA A 99 -10.91 -40.10 -16.13
CA ALA A 99 -11.24 -40.30 -14.72
C ALA A 99 -12.41 -41.29 -14.56
N ALA A 100 -13.49 -41.10 -15.33
CA ALA A 100 -14.64 -42.00 -15.31
C ALA A 100 -14.27 -43.44 -15.75
N TYR A 101 -13.42 -43.57 -16.77
CA TYR A 101 -12.90 -44.85 -17.24
C TYR A 101 -12.09 -45.55 -16.15
N PHE A 102 -11.19 -44.82 -15.47
CA PHE A 102 -10.41 -45.33 -14.35
C PHE A 102 -11.29 -45.82 -13.18
N HIS A 103 -12.40 -45.13 -12.92
CA HIS A 103 -13.39 -45.51 -11.92
C HIS A 103 -14.45 -46.51 -12.43
N ALA A 104 -14.28 -47.10 -13.62
CA ALA A 104 -15.21 -48.05 -14.23
C ALA A 104 -16.66 -47.53 -14.39
N VAL A 105 -16.83 -46.21 -14.48
CA VAL A 105 -18.13 -45.56 -14.71
C VAL A 105 -18.49 -45.67 -16.20
N LYS A 106 -19.60 -46.35 -16.50
CA LYS A 106 -20.09 -46.59 -17.88
C LYS A 106 -20.91 -45.40 -18.42
N GLY A 107 -21.07 -45.33 -19.74
CA GLY A 107 -21.98 -44.40 -20.40
C GLY A 107 -21.37 -43.05 -20.80
N GLN A 108 -20.06 -42.87 -20.64
CA GLN A 108 -19.38 -41.66 -21.12
C GLN A 108 -19.14 -41.72 -22.63
N GLY A 109 -19.41 -40.62 -23.33
CA GLY A 109 -19.25 -40.54 -24.79
C GLY A 109 -17.79 -40.45 -25.22
N GLU A 110 -17.15 -41.60 -25.51
CA GLU A 110 -15.74 -41.68 -25.95
C GLU A 110 -15.46 -40.77 -27.14
N ARG A 111 -16.29 -40.83 -28.20
CA ARG A 111 -16.10 -40.04 -29.43
C ARG A 111 -15.98 -38.55 -29.16
N SER A 112 -16.90 -38.01 -28.37
CA SER A 112 -16.90 -36.58 -28.00
C SER A 112 -15.74 -36.20 -27.07
N SER A 113 -15.22 -37.17 -26.30
CA SER A 113 -14.08 -36.96 -25.41
C SER A 113 -12.76 -36.96 -26.19
N ARG A 114 -12.66 -37.82 -27.21
CA ARG A 114 -11.55 -37.82 -28.17
C ARG A 114 -11.52 -36.52 -28.98
N GLU A 115 -12.67 -36.05 -29.45
CA GLU A 115 -12.74 -34.75 -30.13
C GLU A 115 -12.29 -33.59 -29.22
N SER A 116 -12.75 -33.56 -27.96
CA SER A 116 -12.32 -32.56 -26.97
C SER A 116 -10.80 -32.60 -26.74
N TRP A 117 -10.20 -33.80 -26.69
CA TRP A 117 -8.75 -33.97 -26.62
C TRP A 117 -8.04 -33.40 -27.84
N ASP A 118 -8.43 -33.81 -29.05
CA ASP A 118 -7.76 -33.41 -30.29
C ASP A 118 -7.80 -31.89 -30.48
N ARG A 119 -8.96 -31.27 -30.19
CA ARG A 119 -9.16 -29.82 -30.24
C ARG A 119 -8.28 -29.09 -29.23
N SER A 120 -8.35 -29.47 -27.96
CA SER A 120 -7.59 -28.81 -26.88
C SER A 120 -6.08 -28.98 -27.07
N ARG A 121 -5.65 -30.15 -27.58
CA ARG A 121 -4.25 -30.40 -27.94
C ARG A 121 -3.79 -29.50 -29.07
N ALA A 122 -4.57 -29.39 -30.15
CA ALA A 122 -4.24 -28.53 -31.28
C ALA A 122 -4.11 -27.06 -30.85
N GLU A 123 -5.04 -26.57 -30.02
CA GLU A 123 -5.01 -25.22 -29.47
C GLU A 123 -3.82 -25.00 -28.53
N THR A 124 -3.45 -26.00 -27.73
CA THR A 124 -2.24 -25.94 -26.88
C THR A 124 -0.97 -25.84 -27.72
N LEU A 125 -0.85 -26.63 -28.78
CA LEU A 125 0.31 -26.56 -29.68
C LEU A 125 0.38 -25.20 -30.40
N ARG A 126 -0.77 -24.66 -30.82
CA ARG A 126 -0.85 -23.32 -31.40
C ARG A 126 -0.43 -22.24 -30.40
N LEU A 127 -0.83 -22.38 -29.13
CA LEU A 127 -0.44 -21.48 -28.04
C LEU A 127 1.07 -21.50 -27.82
N LEU A 128 1.68 -22.68 -27.70
CA LEU A 128 3.12 -22.81 -27.51
C LEU A 128 3.89 -22.22 -28.68
N SER A 129 3.50 -22.56 -29.91
CA SER A 129 4.12 -22.00 -31.11
C SER A 129 4.01 -20.47 -31.19
N TYR A 130 2.91 -19.89 -30.70
CA TYR A 130 2.77 -18.44 -30.63
C TYR A 130 3.71 -17.83 -29.59
N ILE A 131 3.74 -18.39 -28.37
CA ILE A 131 4.61 -17.94 -27.27
C ILE A 131 6.09 -18.01 -27.67
N ASP A 132 6.51 -19.05 -28.39
CA ASP A 132 7.90 -19.21 -28.85
C ASP A 132 8.37 -18.07 -29.76
N ASN A 133 7.44 -17.36 -30.41
CA ASN A 133 7.74 -16.21 -31.27
C ASN A 133 7.62 -14.86 -30.56
N LEU A 134 7.20 -14.84 -29.29
CA LEU A 134 7.10 -13.61 -28.52
C LEU A 134 8.47 -13.24 -27.95
N LYS A 135 8.76 -11.93 -27.93
CA LYS A 135 9.90 -11.42 -27.18
C LYS A 135 9.65 -11.68 -25.68
N PRO A 136 10.55 -12.38 -24.95
CA PRO A 136 10.38 -12.59 -23.52
C PRO A 136 10.40 -11.26 -22.76
N HIS A 137 9.55 -11.15 -21.74
CA HIS A 137 9.52 -10.00 -20.85
C HIS A 137 10.54 -10.17 -19.71
N GLU A 138 11.37 -9.15 -19.48
CA GLU A 138 12.34 -9.16 -18.38
C GLU A 138 11.65 -8.97 -17.02
N ILE A 139 11.65 -10.01 -16.18
CA ILE A 139 10.95 -10.01 -14.89
C ILE A 139 11.48 -8.91 -13.97
N ARG A 140 12.77 -8.55 -14.09
CA ARG A 140 13.44 -7.47 -13.39
C ARG A 140 12.64 -6.15 -13.44
N GLN A 141 12.00 -5.86 -14.57
CA GLN A 141 11.19 -4.65 -14.77
C GLN A 141 9.90 -4.67 -13.94
N THR A 142 9.20 -5.80 -13.88
CA THR A 142 8.02 -5.98 -13.03
C THR A 142 8.39 -5.92 -11.55
N LEU A 143 9.52 -6.51 -11.15
CA LEU A 143 9.99 -6.45 -9.76
C LEU A 143 10.35 -5.02 -9.34
N THR A 144 10.93 -4.23 -10.25
CA THR A 144 11.24 -2.81 -9.99
C THR A 144 9.98 -1.99 -9.81
N MET A 145 9.00 -2.16 -10.69
CA MET A 145 7.70 -1.50 -10.58
C MET A 145 7.02 -1.85 -9.26
N GLU A 146 7.05 -3.13 -8.87
CA GLU A 146 6.55 -3.55 -7.57
C GLU A 146 7.35 -2.91 -6.42
N GLY A 147 8.68 -2.84 -6.53
CA GLY A 147 9.54 -2.19 -5.55
C GLY A 147 9.26 -0.70 -5.39
N ALA A 148 9.00 0.01 -6.49
CA ALA A 148 8.59 1.42 -6.47
C ALA A 148 7.20 1.59 -5.81
N ARG A 149 6.26 0.69 -6.09
CA ARG A 149 4.93 0.66 -5.44
C ARG A 149 5.03 0.39 -3.95
N GLU A 150 5.84 -0.59 -3.55
CA GLU A 150 6.09 -0.92 -2.15
C GLU A 150 6.78 0.26 -1.43
N ALA A 151 7.77 0.88 -2.07
CA ALA A 151 8.44 2.06 -1.55
C ALA A 151 7.45 3.20 -1.33
N LEU A 152 6.58 3.49 -2.29
CA LEU A 152 5.52 4.48 -2.14
C LEU A 152 4.62 4.12 -0.94
N GLY A 153 4.07 2.90 -0.90
CA GLY A 153 3.18 2.46 0.19
C GLY A 153 3.83 2.50 1.59
N HIS A 154 5.14 2.26 1.70
CA HIS A 154 5.86 2.28 2.97
C HIS A 154 6.43 3.64 3.36
N LEU A 155 6.73 4.51 2.38
CA LEU A 155 7.35 5.81 2.63
C LEU A 155 6.36 6.96 2.65
N MET A 156 5.15 6.82 2.11
CA MET A 156 4.19 7.93 2.07
C MET A 156 3.93 8.56 3.44
N ILE A 157 3.61 7.74 4.44
CA ILE A 157 3.36 8.23 5.81
C ILE A 157 4.66 8.78 6.44
N PRO A 158 5.80 8.05 6.47
CA PRO A 158 7.06 8.60 6.96
C PRO A 158 7.48 9.92 6.29
N MET A 159 7.36 10.03 4.97
CA MET A 159 7.73 11.23 4.21
C MET A 159 6.80 12.41 4.54
N PHE A 160 5.52 12.14 4.78
CA PHE A 160 4.58 13.14 5.26
C PHE A 160 4.98 13.66 6.64
N GLU A 161 5.20 12.76 7.61
CA GLU A 161 5.58 13.14 8.98
C GLU A 161 6.91 13.89 9.02
N VAL A 162 7.91 13.43 8.25
CA VAL A 162 9.19 14.15 8.10
C VAL A 162 9.00 15.51 7.44
N SER A 163 8.10 15.64 6.47
CA SER A 163 7.81 16.95 5.85
C SER A 163 7.19 17.93 6.85
N GLN A 164 6.37 17.44 7.79
CA GLN A 164 5.87 18.24 8.91
C GLN A 164 6.98 18.59 9.90
N GLU A 165 7.86 17.63 10.25
CA GLU A 165 9.06 17.86 11.06
C GLU A 165 9.92 18.98 10.46
N ILE A 166 10.17 18.95 9.15
CA ILE A 166 10.92 19.99 8.44
C ILE A 166 10.23 21.35 8.56
N ARG A 167 8.91 21.43 8.33
CA ARG A 167 8.18 22.70 8.41
C ARG A 167 8.22 23.31 9.80
N LYS A 168 8.03 22.50 10.85
CA LYS A 168 8.14 22.95 12.25
C LYS A 168 9.54 23.48 12.55
N ASN A 169 10.58 22.77 12.08
CA ASN A 169 11.96 23.20 12.26
C ASN A 169 12.31 24.47 11.48
N LEU A 170 11.73 24.68 10.28
CA LEU A 170 11.90 25.93 9.54
C LEU A 170 11.28 27.12 10.30
N SER A 171 10.08 26.95 10.87
CA SER A 171 9.46 27.98 11.74
C SER A 171 10.34 28.29 12.96
N LEU A 172 10.89 27.25 13.60
CA LEU A 172 11.80 27.41 14.74
C LEU A 172 13.08 28.16 14.36
N LEU A 173 13.63 27.91 13.17
CA LEU A 173 14.80 28.63 12.66
C LEU A 173 14.48 30.10 12.35
N GLU A 174 13.30 30.38 11.79
CA GLU A 174 12.84 31.75 11.52
C GLU A 174 12.68 32.55 12.82
N GLU A 175 12.05 31.96 13.84
CA GLU A 175 11.96 32.53 15.20
C GLU A 175 13.35 32.75 15.79
N LYS A 176 14.24 31.76 15.66
CA LYS A 176 15.60 31.84 16.18
C LYS A 176 16.41 32.94 15.51
N ARG A 177 16.25 33.11 14.21
CA ARG A 177 16.88 34.18 13.45
C ARG A 177 16.36 35.54 13.93
N ALA A 178 15.06 35.68 14.17
CA ALA A 178 14.49 36.91 14.71
C ALA A 178 15.05 37.22 16.10
N GLU A 179 15.15 36.21 16.98
CA GLU A 179 15.80 36.35 18.29
C GLU A 179 17.25 36.82 18.17
N LEU A 180 18.06 36.15 17.35
CA LEU A 180 19.47 36.51 17.19
C LEU A 180 19.67 37.93 16.63
N ASN A 181 18.73 38.44 15.83
CA ASN A 181 18.77 39.81 15.31
C ASN A 181 18.35 40.87 16.35
N ASP A 182 17.80 40.48 17.51
CA ASP A 182 17.44 41.43 18.55
C ASP A 182 18.69 42.00 19.22
N MET A 183 18.98 43.27 18.90
CA MET A 183 20.14 44.01 19.42
C MET A 183 20.11 44.20 20.94
N ARG A 184 18.99 43.95 21.61
CA ARG A 184 18.81 44.11 23.06
C ARG A 184 19.31 42.91 23.89
N LEU A 185 19.69 41.80 23.24
CA LEU A 185 20.23 40.62 23.94
C LEU A 185 21.58 40.94 24.61
N THR A 186 21.72 40.56 25.87
CA THR A 186 23.00 40.57 26.59
C THR A 186 23.92 39.44 26.12
N GLY A 187 25.24 39.56 26.30
CA GLY A 187 26.21 38.54 25.87
C GLY A 187 25.93 37.14 26.42
N ASP A 188 25.55 37.02 27.70
CA ASP A 188 25.22 35.73 28.32
C ASP A 188 23.93 35.11 27.74
N GLU A 189 22.92 35.93 27.45
CA GLU A 189 21.68 35.46 26.83
C GLU A 189 21.93 35.06 25.38
N LEU A 190 22.75 35.80 24.63
CA LEU A 190 23.18 35.44 23.29
C LEU A 190 23.86 34.07 23.28
N ARG A 191 24.79 33.81 24.20
CA ARG A 191 25.50 32.53 24.30
C ARG A 191 24.57 31.35 24.57
N LYS A 192 23.58 31.51 25.44
CA LYS A 192 22.53 30.48 25.66
C LYS A 192 21.71 30.25 24.39
N ARG A 193 21.38 31.32 23.67
CA ARG A 193 20.55 31.30 22.47
C ARG A 193 21.30 30.76 21.24
N LEU A 194 22.63 30.72 21.23
CA LEU A 194 23.39 30.09 20.12
C LEU A 194 23.19 28.58 20.03
N HIS A 195 22.70 27.94 21.08
CA HIS A 195 22.36 26.53 21.04
C HIS A 195 21.06 26.30 20.28
N LEU A 196 21.20 25.70 19.09
CA LEU A 196 20.08 25.36 18.24
C LEU A 196 19.46 24.04 18.71
N GLU A 197 18.13 24.05 18.80
CA GLU A 197 17.33 22.86 19.02
C GLU A 197 16.61 22.49 17.73
N ARG A 198 16.37 21.19 17.55
CA ARG A 198 15.59 20.65 16.45
C ARG A 198 14.48 19.78 17.01
N ILE A 199 13.26 19.97 16.53
CA ILE A 199 12.14 19.08 16.78
C ILE A 199 12.37 17.81 15.96
N LYS A 200 12.29 16.65 16.60
CA LYS A 200 12.38 15.34 15.98
C LYS A 200 11.14 14.52 16.35
N VAL A 201 10.47 13.97 15.33
CA VAL A 201 9.35 13.04 15.52
C VAL A 201 9.90 11.63 15.65
N VAL A 202 9.43 10.89 16.66
CA VAL A 202 9.85 9.50 16.91
C VAL A 202 8.64 8.62 17.19
N PRO A 203 8.58 7.42 16.60
CA PRO A 203 7.54 6.46 16.93
C PRO A 203 7.83 5.84 18.29
N THR A 204 6.87 5.92 19.20
CA THR A 204 6.92 5.38 20.55
C THR A 204 5.92 4.26 20.67
N LYS A 205 6.36 3.07 21.05
CA LYS A 205 5.48 1.90 21.19
C LYS A 205 4.40 2.17 22.24
N LEU A 206 3.16 1.80 21.93
CA LEU A 206 2.10 1.76 22.92
C LEU A 206 2.28 0.52 23.80
N ASP A 207 2.19 0.71 25.12
CA ASP A 207 2.24 -0.39 26.09
C ASP A 207 1.13 -1.42 25.85
N LYS A 208 -0.04 -0.93 25.40
CA LYS A 208 -1.18 -1.75 25.00
C LYS A 208 -1.66 -1.34 23.60
N PRO A 209 -1.42 -2.15 22.57
CA PRO A 209 -1.96 -1.88 21.24
C PRO A 209 -3.50 -1.91 21.28
N ARG A 210 -4.15 -1.11 20.44
CA ARG A 210 -5.59 -0.88 20.54
C ARG A 210 -6.27 -0.79 19.19
N THR A 211 -7.51 -1.28 19.09
CA THR A 211 -8.37 -1.06 17.92
C THR A 211 -9.34 0.06 18.24
N VAL A 212 -9.44 1.04 17.34
CA VAL A 212 -10.36 2.18 17.48
C VAL A 212 -11.25 2.30 16.24
N CYS A 213 -12.32 3.08 16.36
CA CYS A 213 -13.21 3.39 15.25
C CYS A 213 -13.01 4.84 14.78
N LYS A 214 -12.85 5.03 13.46
CA LYS A 214 -12.71 6.33 12.79
C LYS A 214 -14.04 6.99 12.44
N ASN A 215 -15.17 6.38 12.78
CA ASN A 215 -16.47 6.99 12.59
C ASN A 215 -16.56 8.31 13.40
N LYS A 216 -17.21 9.32 12.81
CA LYS A 216 -17.49 10.62 13.44
C LYS A 216 -18.16 10.52 14.82
N HIS A 217 -18.90 9.44 15.10
CA HIS A 217 -19.54 9.20 16.39
C HIS A 217 -18.60 8.60 17.45
N CYS A 218 -17.45 8.06 17.06
CA CYS A 218 -16.44 7.47 17.95
C CYS A 218 -15.18 8.32 18.10
N CYS A 219 -15.03 9.33 17.26
CA CYS A 219 -13.94 10.30 17.30
C CYS A 219 -14.43 11.61 17.92
N GLU A 220 -13.69 12.11 18.88
CA GLU A 220 -13.68 13.50 19.30
C GLU A 220 -12.37 14.14 18.86
N PHE A 221 -12.31 15.46 18.99
CA PHE A 221 -11.04 16.15 18.98
C PHE A 221 -10.81 16.87 20.31
N LYS A 222 -9.55 16.98 20.72
CA LYS A 222 -9.14 17.68 21.95
C LYS A 222 -7.87 18.47 21.68
N SER A 223 -7.66 19.57 22.39
CA SER A 223 -6.37 20.27 22.36
C SER A 223 -5.33 19.49 23.16
N ASN A 224 -4.17 19.26 22.55
CA ASN A 224 -3.01 18.74 23.27
C ASN A 224 -2.24 19.88 23.97
N SER A 225 -1.18 19.54 24.69
CA SER A 225 -0.30 20.49 25.40
C SER A 225 0.44 21.46 24.48
N SER A 226 0.53 21.19 23.18
CA SER A 226 1.12 22.08 22.17
C SER A 226 0.10 22.99 21.48
N GLY A 227 -1.16 23.01 21.95
CA GLY A 227 -2.22 23.81 21.34
C GLY A 227 -2.76 23.26 20.01
N GLU A 228 -2.33 22.08 19.57
CA GLU A 228 -2.86 21.40 18.38
C GLU A 228 -4.15 20.66 18.75
N VAL A 229 -5.17 20.80 17.92
CA VAL A 229 -6.38 19.95 18.01
C VAL A 229 -6.05 18.57 17.44
N VAL A 230 -6.05 17.54 18.29
CA VAL A 230 -5.75 16.15 17.95
C VAL A 230 -6.98 15.25 18.04
N THR A 231 -7.00 14.14 17.31
CA THR A 231 -8.09 13.16 17.38
C THR A 231 -8.01 12.38 18.68
N PHE A 232 -9.08 12.44 19.47
CA PHE A 232 -9.29 11.64 20.67
C PHE A 232 -10.36 10.58 20.38
N TYR A 233 -10.06 9.31 20.60
CA TYR A 233 -11.04 8.25 20.40
C TYR A 233 -11.85 8.07 21.68
N ARG A 234 -13.15 8.40 21.65
CA ARG A 234 -14.06 8.30 22.81
C ARG A 234 -14.13 6.88 23.37
N SER A 235 -14.17 5.90 22.48
CA SER A 235 -14.24 4.49 22.83
C SER A 235 -13.14 3.71 22.12
N ILE A 236 -12.28 3.10 22.93
CA ILE A 236 -11.38 2.05 22.47
C ILE A 236 -12.25 0.83 22.21
N CYS A 237 -12.32 0.39 20.95
CA CYS A 237 -13.19 -0.71 20.54
C CYS A 237 -12.65 -2.06 21.04
N HIS A 238 -11.33 -2.21 21.16
CA HIS A 238 -10.67 -3.34 21.81
C HIS A 238 -9.29 -2.89 22.32
N GLU A 239 -9.08 -3.02 23.64
CA GLU A 239 -7.82 -2.72 24.33
C GLU A 239 -6.91 -3.96 24.33
N ASP A 240 -5.58 -3.75 24.29
CA ASP A 240 -4.57 -4.80 24.14
C ASP A 240 -4.86 -5.77 22.98
N CYS A 241 -5.32 -5.20 21.88
CA CYS A 241 -5.54 -5.95 20.66
C CYS A 241 -4.16 -6.27 20.05
N ARG A 242 -3.76 -7.54 20.06
CA ARG A 242 -2.48 -7.99 19.48
C ARG A 242 -2.71 -8.73 18.16
N LEU A 243 -3.57 -8.18 17.31
CA LEU A 243 -3.95 -8.89 16.09
C LEU A 243 -2.80 -8.91 15.10
N PRO A 244 -2.34 -10.10 14.67
CA PRO A 244 -1.29 -10.20 13.68
C PRO A 244 -1.81 -9.80 12.29
N GLY A 245 -0.95 -9.22 11.45
CA GLY A 245 -1.22 -9.03 10.03
C GLY A 245 -2.08 -7.83 9.64
N VAL A 246 -2.43 -6.94 10.58
CA VAL A 246 -3.13 -5.69 10.27
C VAL A 246 -2.12 -4.61 9.89
N THR A 247 -2.17 -4.06 8.66
CA THR A 247 -1.36 -2.86 8.36
C THR A 247 -1.86 -1.67 9.19
N GLU A 248 -0.91 -0.99 9.82
CA GLU A 248 -1.13 0.07 10.79
C GLU A 248 -1.76 1.29 10.13
N GLU A 249 -2.62 1.98 10.89
CA GLU A 249 -3.35 3.17 10.43
C GLU A 249 -4.21 3.00 9.15
N TYR A 250 -4.32 1.76 8.64
CA TYR A 250 -5.20 1.42 7.54
C TYR A 250 -6.61 1.14 8.05
N VAL A 251 -7.52 2.04 7.70
CA VAL A 251 -8.92 1.95 8.08
C VAL A 251 -9.57 0.82 7.28
N GLY A 252 -10.17 -0.15 7.98
CA GLY A 252 -10.81 -1.29 7.34
C GLY A 252 -9.83 -2.30 6.74
N HIS A 253 -8.71 -2.53 7.41
CA HIS A 253 -7.82 -3.61 7.02
C HIS A 253 -8.53 -4.97 7.10
N PRO A 254 -8.49 -5.82 6.06
CA PRO A 254 -9.21 -7.10 6.04
C PRO A 254 -8.94 -7.98 7.27
N GLU A 255 -7.70 -8.00 7.75
CA GLU A 255 -7.32 -8.76 8.96
C GLU A 255 -7.98 -8.23 10.25
N LEU A 256 -8.46 -6.97 10.29
CA LEU A 256 -9.21 -6.46 11.44
C LEU A 256 -10.47 -7.26 11.69
N ILE A 257 -11.05 -7.92 10.68
CA ILE A 257 -12.26 -8.74 10.83
C ILE A 257 -12.08 -9.86 11.87
N LYS A 258 -10.82 -10.27 12.13
CA LYS A 258 -10.43 -11.28 13.13
C LYS A 258 -10.34 -10.70 14.54
N CYS A 259 -10.51 -9.39 14.71
CA CYS A 259 -10.46 -8.73 16.00
C CYS A 259 -11.65 -9.11 16.88
N LYS A 260 -11.37 -9.38 18.15
CA LYS A 260 -12.40 -9.69 19.16
C LYS A 260 -13.44 -8.57 19.31
N ALA A 261 -13.12 -7.35 18.87
CA ALA A 261 -14.06 -6.25 18.77
C ALA A 261 -15.27 -6.59 17.89
N PHE A 262 -15.14 -7.46 16.89
CA PHE A 262 -16.20 -7.69 15.90
C PHE A 262 -17.06 -8.91 16.23
N LYS A 263 -18.34 -8.83 15.87
CA LYS A 263 -19.29 -9.94 16.01
C LYS A 263 -19.04 -10.97 14.90
N GLU A 264 -19.31 -12.24 15.19
CA GLU A 264 -19.32 -13.33 14.20
C GLU A 264 -20.64 -13.36 13.40
N THR A 265 -21.16 -12.19 13.00
CA THR A 265 -22.35 -12.06 12.17
C THR A 265 -21.95 -11.76 10.72
N LYS A 266 -22.89 -11.91 9.76
CA LYS A 266 -22.66 -11.54 8.35
C LYS A 266 -22.16 -10.10 8.19
N ASP A 267 -22.66 -9.19 9.02
CA ASP A 267 -22.34 -7.76 8.93
C ASP A 267 -21.03 -7.37 9.65
N LYS A 268 -20.43 -8.29 10.43
CA LYS A 268 -19.16 -8.11 11.15
C LYS A 268 -19.07 -6.76 11.90
N SER A 269 -20.17 -6.34 12.52
CA SER A 269 -20.25 -5.07 13.24
C SER A 269 -19.50 -5.12 14.57
N CYS A 270 -18.96 -3.97 14.98
CA CYS A 270 -18.24 -3.82 16.24
C CYS A 270 -19.18 -3.99 17.46
N ARG A 271 -18.75 -4.76 18.45
CA ARG A 271 -19.46 -4.98 19.72
C ARG A 271 -19.53 -3.70 20.55
N SER A 272 -18.50 -2.87 20.48
CA SER A 272 -18.36 -1.65 21.30
C SER A 272 -19.08 -0.45 20.68
N CYS A 273 -18.88 -0.19 19.38
CA CYS A 273 -19.42 1.00 18.72
C CYS A 273 -20.50 0.75 17.67
N LYS A 274 -20.80 -0.53 17.36
CA LYS A 274 -21.78 -0.96 16.35
C LYS A 274 -21.47 -0.58 14.88
N HIS A 275 -20.38 0.13 14.60
CA HIS A 275 -19.94 0.44 13.24
C HIS A 275 -19.27 -0.75 12.54
N SER A 276 -19.18 -0.68 11.21
CA SER A 276 -18.51 -1.69 10.38
C SER A 276 -17.02 -1.80 10.73
N TRP A 277 -16.45 -3.00 10.66
CA TRP A 277 -15.00 -3.21 10.77
C TRP A 277 -14.20 -2.40 9.74
N GLN A 278 -14.83 -2.06 8.62
CA GLN A 278 -14.27 -1.20 7.58
C GLN A 278 -14.00 0.24 8.06
N GLU A 279 -14.58 0.64 9.19
CA GLU A 279 -14.39 1.96 9.80
C GLU A 279 -13.41 1.91 10.98
N HIS A 280 -12.76 0.78 11.20
CA HIS A 280 -11.85 0.57 12.33
C HIS A 280 -10.40 0.55 11.90
N MET A 281 -9.53 0.81 12.86
CA MET A 281 -8.10 0.95 12.64
C MET A 281 -7.33 0.44 13.85
N HIS A 282 -6.14 -0.10 13.63
CA HIS A 282 -5.28 -0.63 14.69
C HIS A 282 -4.10 0.30 14.98
N PHE A 283 -3.81 0.54 16.26
CA PHE A 283 -2.70 1.36 16.76
C PHE A 283 -1.71 0.52 17.58
N PHE A 284 -0.43 0.58 17.24
CA PHE A 284 0.67 -0.03 17.99
C PHE A 284 1.72 0.98 18.50
N TYR A 285 1.70 2.22 18.00
CA TYR A 285 2.61 3.29 18.40
C TYR A 285 1.89 4.64 18.45
N GLU A 286 2.49 5.61 19.12
CA GLU A 286 2.18 7.03 19.05
C GLU A 286 3.41 7.79 18.59
N LEU A 287 3.20 8.80 17.72
CA LEU A 287 4.27 9.70 17.32
C LEU A 287 4.44 10.76 18.42
N THR A 288 5.63 10.80 19.01
CA THR A 288 5.99 11.81 20.01
C THR A 288 7.03 12.76 19.46
N GLU A 289 6.95 14.02 19.89
CA GLU A 289 7.91 15.06 19.54
C GLU A 289 8.98 15.15 20.63
N SER A 290 10.23 15.15 20.20
CA SER A 290 11.39 15.34 21.07
C SER A 290 12.23 16.51 20.58
N LYS A 291 12.64 17.39 21.49
CA LYS A 291 13.62 18.43 21.17
C LYS A 291 15.02 17.85 21.31
N VAL A 292 15.80 17.94 20.25
CA VAL A 292 17.17 17.44 20.18
C VAL A 292 18.10 18.61 19.90
N ARG A 293 19.12 18.78 20.74
CA ARG A 293 20.14 19.82 20.52
C ARG A 293 20.95 19.49 19.27
N VAL A 294 21.04 20.43 18.35
CA VAL A 294 21.89 20.32 17.15
C VAL A 294 23.33 20.54 17.62
N LYS A 295 24.14 19.49 17.59
CA LYS A 295 25.57 19.60 17.93
C LYS A 295 26.26 20.45 16.87
N ASP A 296 26.84 21.56 17.30
CA ASP A 296 27.60 22.46 16.45
C ASP A 296 28.98 22.67 17.07
N LYS A 297 29.97 21.97 16.50
CA LYS A 297 31.35 21.95 17.03
C LYS A 297 32.04 23.31 16.85
N ASP A 298 31.64 24.10 15.86
CA ASP A 298 32.26 25.39 15.56
C ASP A 298 31.72 26.47 16.51
N VAL A 299 30.41 26.45 16.79
CA VAL A 299 29.80 27.28 17.84
C VAL A 299 30.32 26.91 19.22
N GLU A 300 30.44 25.61 19.54
CA GLU A 300 31.02 25.15 20.82
C GLU A 300 32.47 25.58 21.00
N ARG A 301 33.29 25.51 19.94
CA ARG A 301 34.68 25.95 19.97
C ARG A 301 34.81 27.46 20.19
N ARG A 302 33.99 28.28 19.53
CA ARG A 302 34.10 29.76 19.65
C ARG A 302 33.45 30.34 20.90
N LEU A 303 32.48 29.62 21.48
CA LEU A 303 32.03 29.88 22.84
C LEU A 303 33.18 29.71 23.86
N GLN A 304 34.19 28.88 23.55
CA GLN A 304 35.40 28.71 24.36
C GLN A 304 36.47 29.78 24.05
N ASP A 305 36.54 30.29 22.81
CA ASP A 305 37.56 31.25 22.35
C ASP A 305 37.26 32.74 22.70
N ASN A 306 36.24 33.03 23.52
CA ASN A 306 35.87 34.41 23.92
C ASN A 306 35.66 35.40 22.75
N ALA A 307 35.08 34.94 21.65
CA ALA A 307 34.73 35.80 20.52
C ALA A 307 33.77 36.95 20.91
N SER A 308 33.83 38.06 20.18
CA SER A 308 32.96 39.22 20.43
C SER A 308 31.49 38.90 20.15
N ASP A 309 30.59 39.51 20.91
CA ASP A 309 29.13 39.27 20.78
C ASP A 309 28.61 39.56 19.36
N MET A 310 29.18 40.57 18.69
CA MET A 310 28.86 40.88 17.28
C MET A 310 29.27 39.76 16.32
N ALA A 311 30.47 39.18 16.50
CA ALA A 311 30.94 38.09 15.67
C ALA A 311 30.12 36.81 15.93
N LEU A 312 29.84 36.50 17.20
CA LEU A 312 29.00 35.37 17.60
C LEU A 312 27.58 35.46 17.04
N ARG A 313 26.98 36.65 17.06
CA ARG A 313 25.65 36.90 16.49
C ARG A 313 25.63 36.67 14.98
N GLN A 314 26.59 37.24 14.25
CA GLN A 314 26.67 37.11 12.80
C GLN A 314 26.84 35.65 12.37
N GLU A 315 27.73 34.92 13.05
CA GLU A 315 27.96 33.50 12.80
C GLU A 315 26.71 32.64 13.11
N GLY A 316 26.01 32.94 14.22
CA GLY A 316 24.74 32.30 14.54
C GLY A 316 23.68 32.51 13.47
N ILE A 317 23.57 33.72 12.92
CA ILE A 317 22.64 34.05 11.84
C ILE A 317 23.00 33.31 10.55
N GLU A 318 24.28 33.32 10.16
CA GLU A 318 24.77 32.58 8.99
C GLU A 318 24.51 31.08 9.12
N ARG A 319 24.69 30.53 10.33
CA ARG A 319 24.43 29.13 10.61
C ARG A 319 22.95 28.79 10.47
N VAL A 320 22.06 29.63 11.00
CA VAL A 320 20.61 29.47 10.85
C VAL A 320 20.20 29.52 9.38
N GLN A 321 20.72 30.49 8.61
CA GLN A 321 20.46 30.58 7.16
C GLN A 321 20.98 29.34 6.40
N GLN A 322 22.14 28.80 6.79
CA GLN A 322 22.65 27.57 6.21
C GLN A 322 21.72 26.39 6.49
N LEU A 323 21.23 26.23 7.72
CA LEU A 323 20.24 25.19 8.05
C LEU A 323 18.93 25.37 7.31
N GLU A 324 18.43 26.60 7.18
CA GLU A 324 17.22 26.89 6.39
C GLU A 324 17.38 26.40 4.93
N ARG A 325 18.53 26.69 4.30
CA ARG A 325 18.84 26.21 2.94
C ARG A 325 18.90 24.69 2.87
N GLU A 326 19.59 24.05 3.83
CA GLU A 326 19.72 22.60 3.89
C GLU A 326 18.35 21.91 4.09
N TYR A 327 17.52 22.42 5.01
CA TYR A 327 16.19 21.87 5.30
C TYR A 327 15.23 22.04 4.12
N ARG A 328 15.24 23.21 3.45
CA ARG A 328 14.44 23.42 2.22
C ARG A 328 14.90 22.52 1.08
N SER A 329 16.21 22.26 0.96
CA SER A 329 16.75 21.31 -0.01
C SER A 329 16.27 19.89 0.26
N GLU A 330 16.37 19.39 1.50
CA GLU A 330 15.89 18.05 1.85
C GLU A 330 14.38 17.91 1.64
N GLN A 331 13.58 18.95 1.95
CA GLN A 331 12.14 18.96 1.66
C GLN A 331 11.86 18.84 0.15
N LYS A 332 12.64 19.54 -0.69
CA LYS A 332 12.53 19.46 -2.15
C LYS A 332 12.88 18.05 -2.65
N GLN A 333 13.91 17.43 -2.07
CA GLN A 333 14.31 16.06 -2.41
C GLN A 333 13.22 15.04 -2.06
N LEU A 334 12.59 15.15 -0.88
CA LEU A 334 11.45 14.30 -0.50
C LEU A 334 10.30 14.42 -1.51
N ARG A 335 9.87 15.66 -1.83
CA ARG A 335 8.78 15.88 -2.79
C ARG A 335 9.13 15.34 -4.18
N LYS A 336 10.35 15.59 -4.66
CA LYS A 336 10.83 15.10 -5.96
C LYS A 336 10.79 13.57 -5.98
N ALA A 337 11.25 12.90 -4.93
CA ALA A 337 11.28 11.45 -4.89
C ALA A 337 9.87 10.84 -4.98
N THR A 338 8.88 11.37 -4.24
CA THR A 338 7.48 10.92 -4.34
C THR A 338 6.94 11.11 -5.75
N ALA A 339 7.18 12.28 -6.37
CA ALA A 339 6.73 12.55 -7.73
C ALA A 339 7.40 11.61 -8.76
N GLN A 340 8.68 11.29 -8.58
CA GLN A 340 9.40 10.36 -9.45
C GLN A 340 8.85 8.92 -9.32
N PHE A 341 8.53 8.44 -8.11
CA PHE A 341 7.90 7.12 -7.94
C PHE A 341 6.53 7.06 -8.62
N VAL A 342 5.69 8.09 -8.43
CA VAL A 342 4.36 8.16 -9.06
C VAL A 342 4.47 8.20 -10.58
N ALA A 343 5.32 9.07 -11.12
CA ALA A 343 5.53 9.18 -12.55
C ALA A 343 6.03 7.85 -13.14
N TYR A 344 7.01 7.20 -12.49
CA TYR A 344 7.50 5.88 -12.89
C TYR A 344 6.37 4.84 -12.94
N LEU A 345 5.54 4.75 -11.89
CA LEU A 345 4.43 3.80 -11.85
C LEU A 345 3.37 4.08 -12.92
N ARG A 346 3.05 5.35 -13.19
CA ARG A 346 2.10 5.74 -14.25
C ARG A 346 2.59 5.35 -15.64
N GLU A 347 3.89 5.50 -15.90
CA GLU A 347 4.48 5.22 -17.22
C GLU A 347 4.63 3.72 -17.50
N HIS A 348 4.87 2.93 -16.47
CA HIS A 348 5.25 1.52 -16.59
C HIS A 348 4.12 0.52 -16.29
N SER A 349 3.03 0.93 -15.65
CA SER A 349 1.86 0.10 -15.38
C SER A 349 1.03 -0.18 -16.63
N ALA A 350 0.43 -1.38 -16.74
CA ALA A 350 -0.46 -1.72 -17.86
C ALA A 350 -1.86 -1.08 -17.76
N ASN A 351 -2.32 -0.78 -16.55
CA ASN A 351 -3.53 0.03 -16.31
C ASN A 351 -3.17 1.43 -15.86
N ALA A 352 -4.14 2.35 -15.96
CA ALA A 352 -4.04 3.67 -15.36
C ALA A 352 -3.73 3.51 -13.87
N PHE A 353 -2.49 3.84 -13.49
CA PHE A 353 -2.08 3.79 -12.10
C PHE A 353 -2.93 4.81 -11.33
N ASN A 354 -3.86 4.32 -10.53
CA ASN A 354 -4.66 5.14 -9.63
C ASN A 354 -3.71 5.68 -8.57
N ASP A 355 -3.36 6.96 -8.69
CA ASP A 355 -2.39 7.58 -7.82
C ASP A 355 -2.89 7.62 -6.37
N ALA A 356 -2.49 6.60 -5.61
CA ALA A 356 -2.85 6.51 -4.20
C ALA A 356 -2.29 7.69 -3.40
N THR A 357 -1.27 8.38 -3.90
CA THR A 357 -0.62 9.54 -3.26
C THR A 357 -1.59 10.70 -3.10
N GLU A 358 -2.38 11.01 -4.14
CA GLU A 358 -3.40 12.06 -4.07
C GLU A 358 -4.45 11.72 -3.01
N LYS A 359 -4.89 10.46 -2.96
CA LYS A 359 -5.83 9.98 -1.94
C LYS A 359 -5.25 10.10 -0.52
N TYR A 360 -3.95 9.85 -0.33
CA TYR A 360 -3.29 10.06 0.95
C TYR A 360 -3.33 11.54 1.36
N TYR A 361 -2.99 12.45 0.45
CA TYR A 361 -3.09 13.90 0.72
C TYR A 361 -4.52 14.31 1.05
N ASP A 362 -5.51 13.88 0.27
CA ASP A 362 -6.91 14.19 0.50
C ASP A 362 -7.41 13.64 1.84
N GLN A 363 -6.96 12.45 2.24
CA GLN A 363 -7.25 11.89 3.55
C GLN A 363 -6.67 12.76 4.67
N PHE A 364 -5.40 13.19 4.57
CA PHE A 364 -4.80 14.07 5.55
C PHE A 364 -5.49 15.45 5.61
N ILE A 365 -5.80 16.04 4.45
CA ILE A 365 -6.55 17.30 4.32
C ILE A 365 -7.93 17.19 4.97
N LYS A 366 -8.65 16.09 4.73
CA LYS A 366 -9.98 15.83 5.31
C LYS A 366 -9.91 15.71 6.84
N ILE A 367 -8.93 14.97 7.36
CA ILE A 367 -8.72 14.84 8.81
C ILE A 367 -8.42 16.22 9.42
N GLU A 368 -7.54 16.99 8.80
CA GLU A 368 -7.13 18.30 9.30
C GLU A 368 -8.26 19.33 9.24
N THR A 369 -9.05 19.32 8.18
CA THR A 369 -10.28 20.13 8.03
C THR A 369 -11.29 19.80 9.13
N GLY A 370 -11.45 18.51 9.45
CA GLY A 370 -12.32 18.06 10.54
C GLY A 370 -11.91 18.63 11.90
N LYS A 371 -10.60 18.65 12.20
CA LYS A 371 -10.05 19.25 13.43
C LYS A 371 -10.34 20.75 13.50
N ILE A 372 -10.15 21.48 12.39
CA ILE A 372 -10.42 22.92 12.32
C ILE A 372 -11.91 23.21 12.54
N GLN A 373 -12.81 22.45 11.90
CA GLN A 373 -14.24 22.66 12.06
C GLN A 373 -14.67 22.42 13.50
N TYR A 374 -14.14 21.37 14.14
CA TYR A 374 -14.38 21.11 15.55
C TYR A 374 -13.88 22.26 16.43
N GLY A 375 -12.65 22.73 16.23
CA GLY A 375 -12.11 23.81 17.06
C GLY A 375 -12.89 25.12 16.88
N LYS A 376 -13.35 25.44 15.67
CA LYS A 376 -14.27 26.57 15.42
C LYS A 376 -15.58 26.42 16.20
N ASN A 377 -16.21 25.24 16.14
CA ASN A 377 -17.46 24.97 16.84
C ASN A 377 -17.31 25.06 18.38
N ASN A 378 -16.13 24.77 18.90
CA ASN A 378 -15.84 24.75 20.35
C ASN A 378 -15.02 25.96 20.83
N LYS A 379 -14.86 27.00 20.00
CA LYS A 379 -14.08 28.23 20.31
C LYS A 379 -12.64 27.96 20.76
N ILE A 380 -12.01 26.93 20.20
CA ILE A 380 -10.61 26.55 20.42
C ILE A 380 -9.74 27.23 19.36
N ASN A 381 -8.53 27.69 19.72
CA ASN A 381 -7.56 28.17 18.74
C ASN A 381 -7.17 27.01 17.79
N VAL A 382 -7.27 27.27 16.48
CA VAL A 382 -6.99 26.29 15.41
C VAL A 382 -5.94 26.80 14.44
N ASP A 383 -5.14 27.80 14.81
CA ASP A 383 -4.19 28.43 13.90
C ASP A 383 -3.06 27.46 13.52
N VAL A 384 -2.61 26.63 14.47
CA VAL A 384 -1.68 25.52 14.20
C VAL A 384 -2.26 24.56 13.15
N ASN A 385 -3.53 24.18 13.31
CA ASN A 385 -4.21 23.28 12.38
C ASN A 385 -4.43 23.94 11.00
N LYS A 386 -4.72 25.24 10.93
CA LYS A 386 -4.82 26.00 9.66
C LYS A 386 -3.48 26.04 8.92
N ILE A 387 -2.38 26.27 9.63
CA ILE A 387 -1.03 26.25 9.05
C ILE A 387 -0.72 24.85 8.50
N LYS A 388 -1.06 23.80 9.25
CA LYS A 388 -0.90 22.40 8.83
C LYS A 388 -1.73 22.06 7.60
N LEU A 389 -3.00 22.49 7.56
CA LEU A 389 -3.89 22.34 6.41
C LEU A 389 -3.34 23.06 5.17
N LYS A 390 -2.89 24.31 5.31
CA LYS A 390 -2.28 25.05 4.19
C LYS A 390 -1.03 24.33 3.66
N GLY A 391 -0.15 23.88 4.55
CA GLY A 391 1.04 23.11 4.16
C GLY A 391 0.72 21.79 3.47
N LEU A 392 -0.38 21.12 3.86
CA LEU A 392 -0.90 19.92 3.22
C LEU A 392 -1.38 20.19 1.78
N THR A 393 -2.20 21.23 1.61
CA THR A 393 -2.71 21.63 0.29
C THR A 393 -1.57 22.06 -0.64
N ASP A 394 -0.66 22.90 -0.14
CA ASP A 394 0.52 23.34 -0.88
C ASP A 394 1.41 22.15 -1.31
N ASP A 395 1.56 21.13 -0.45
CA ASP A 395 2.36 19.94 -0.77
C ASP A 395 1.68 19.06 -1.81
N ARG A 396 0.36 18.88 -1.72
CA ARG A 396 -0.42 18.15 -2.72
C ARG A 396 -0.35 18.84 -4.08
N ASP A 397 -0.61 20.14 -4.15
CA ASP A 397 -0.68 20.87 -5.41
C ASP A 397 0.70 20.91 -6.09
N ARG A 398 1.78 21.11 -5.33
CA ARG A 398 3.15 21.00 -5.86
C ARG A 398 3.50 19.57 -6.28
N HIS A 399 3.02 18.56 -5.57
CA HIS A 399 3.24 17.17 -5.95
C HIS A 399 2.58 16.87 -7.30
N LEU A 400 1.33 17.27 -7.49
CA LEU A 400 0.61 17.09 -8.76
C LEU A 400 1.32 17.81 -9.91
N GLU A 401 1.77 19.05 -9.68
CA GLU A 401 2.54 19.80 -10.68
C GLU A 401 3.86 19.09 -11.01
N LEU A 402 4.62 18.65 -10.02
CA LEU A 402 5.88 17.92 -10.24
C LEU A 402 5.66 16.62 -10.99
N VAL A 403 4.62 15.86 -10.67
CA VAL A 403 4.28 14.63 -11.39
C VAL A 403 3.99 14.96 -12.86
N LYS A 404 3.19 16.00 -13.12
CA LYS A 404 2.89 16.44 -14.49
C LYS A 404 4.14 16.89 -15.23
N THR A 405 4.99 17.73 -14.63
CA THR A 405 6.25 18.18 -15.24
C THR A 405 7.17 17.01 -15.56
N ILE A 406 7.32 16.05 -14.63
CA ILE A 406 8.15 14.87 -14.86
C ILE A 406 7.57 14.05 -16.02
N GLN A 407 6.25 13.85 -16.07
CA GLN A 407 5.58 13.14 -17.16
C GLN A 407 5.72 13.84 -18.52
N GLU A 408 5.63 15.17 -18.58
CA GLU A 408 5.84 15.92 -19.82
C GLU A 408 7.30 15.83 -20.29
N ASN A 409 8.26 15.91 -19.35
CA ASN A 409 9.67 15.79 -19.65
C ASN A 409 10.09 14.35 -19.99
N MET A 410 9.28 13.33 -19.68
CA MET A 410 9.51 11.93 -20.09
C MET A 410 9.51 11.75 -21.62
N HIS A 411 8.67 12.50 -22.34
CA HIS A 411 8.57 12.38 -23.81
C HIS A 411 9.60 13.23 -24.57
N THR A 412 10.19 14.22 -23.90
CA THR A 412 11.23 15.10 -24.44
C THR A 412 12.24 15.47 -23.34
N PRO A 413 13.25 14.62 -23.08
CA PRO A 413 14.22 14.87 -22.02
C PRO A 413 15.03 16.13 -22.32
N ARG A 414 14.91 17.15 -21.47
CA ARG A 414 15.71 18.39 -21.59
C ARG A 414 17.03 18.32 -20.83
N ASP A 415 17.18 17.39 -19.88
CA ASP A 415 18.38 17.23 -19.05
C ASP A 415 18.53 15.80 -18.46
N HIS A 416 19.75 15.39 -18.11
CA HIS A 416 20.05 14.06 -17.55
C HIS A 416 19.47 13.84 -16.14
N THR A 417 19.22 14.92 -15.39
CA THR A 417 18.56 14.89 -14.06
C THR A 417 17.04 14.72 -14.09
N GLU A 418 16.46 14.71 -15.29
CA GLU A 418 15.04 14.52 -15.59
C GLU A 418 14.75 13.23 -16.35
N ALA A 419 15.80 12.45 -16.66
CA ALA A 419 15.65 11.13 -17.23
C ALA A 419 14.89 10.20 -16.26
N LEU A 420 14.07 9.34 -16.85
CA LEU A 420 13.24 8.37 -16.16
C LEU A 420 14.04 7.62 -15.09
N LEU A 421 13.46 7.41 -13.90
CA LEU A 421 14.07 6.53 -12.91
C LEU A 421 14.34 5.19 -13.60
N THR A 422 15.61 4.90 -13.82
CA THR A 422 16.01 3.57 -14.25
C THR A 422 15.70 2.60 -13.12
N GLN A 423 15.78 1.32 -13.43
CA GLN A 423 15.63 0.29 -12.43
C GLN A 423 16.57 0.50 -11.22
N ASP A 424 17.85 0.74 -11.47
CA ASP A 424 18.81 1.02 -10.40
C ASP A 424 18.55 2.37 -9.73
N GLY A 425 17.94 3.31 -10.46
CA GLY A 425 17.50 4.60 -9.97
C GLY A 425 16.47 4.51 -8.84
N VAL A 426 15.53 3.56 -8.89
CA VAL A 426 14.51 3.37 -7.83
C VAL A 426 15.18 3.01 -6.50
N GLU A 427 16.09 2.03 -6.51
CA GLU A 427 16.82 1.63 -5.30
C GLU A 427 17.76 2.74 -4.82
N GLN A 428 18.43 3.42 -5.76
CA GLN A 428 19.32 4.52 -5.43
C GLN A 428 18.57 5.67 -4.78
N LEU A 429 17.40 6.05 -5.31
CA LEU A 429 16.56 7.10 -4.75
C LEU A 429 16.14 6.77 -3.31
N ILE A 430 15.75 5.53 -3.04
CA ILE A 430 15.43 5.07 -1.68
C ILE A 430 16.66 5.21 -0.76
N ARG A 431 17.86 4.82 -1.23
CA ARG A 431 19.11 4.97 -0.46
C ARG A 431 19.42 6.44 -0.18
N ASP A 432 19.29 7.31 -1.17
CA ASP A 432 19.55 8.75 -1.08
C ASP A 432 18.61 9.41 -0.06
N LEU A 433 17.33 9.04 -0.06
CA LEU A 433 16.36 9.50 0.92
C LEU A 433 16.75 9.17 2.37
N TYR A 434 17.32 7.98 2.61
CA TYR A 434 17.80 7.64 3.97
C TYR A 434 19.14 8.28 4.32
N ASN A 435 19.89 8.74 3.33
CA ASN A 435 21.19 9.38 3.49
C ASN A 435 21.09 10.91 3.55
N LEU A 436 19.88 11.49 3.50
CA LEU A 436 19.66 12.92 3.76
C LEU A 436 20.32 13.34 5.08
N LYS A 437 21.07 14.44 5.03
CA LYS A 437 21.99 14.91 6.09
C LYS A 437 21.28 15.05 7.43
N HIS A 438 20.09 15.63 7.44
CA HIS A 438 19.37 15.96 8.67
C HIS A 438 18.21 15.02 8.96
N PHE A 439 17.40 14.71 7.94
CA PHE A 439 16.13 14.02 8.11
C PHE A 439 16.14 12.56 7.62
N GLY A 440 17.21 12.09 6.97
CA GLY A 440 17.28 10.72 6.43
C GLY A 440 17.21 9.64 7.52
N LYS A 441 17.85 9.89 8.67
CA LYS A 441 17.75 9.02 9.86
C LYS A 441 16.36 9.04 10.49
N SER A 442 15.69 10.20 10.53
CA SER A 442 14.30 10.31 11.02
C SER A 442 13.37 9.52 10.10
N LEU A 443 13.53 9.68 8.77
CA LEU A 443 12.76 8.95 7.77
C LEU A 443 12.93 7.44 7.90
N ARG A 444 14.18 6.96 7.99
CA ARG A 444 14.46 5.53 8.20
C ARG A 444 13.88 5.04 9.52
N GLY A 445 14.06 5.79 10.60
CA GLY A 445 13.54 5.42 11.92
C GLY A 445 12.00 5.38 11.97
N LEU A 446 11.31 6.30 11.29
CA LEU A 446 9.86 6.28 11.15
C LEU A 446 9.40 5.11 10.29
N ARG A 447 10.03 4.88 9.13
CA ARG A 447 9.75 3.71 8.29
C ARG A 447 9.95 2.42 9.08
N ASP A 448 11.11 2.25 9.72
CA ASP A 448 11.45 1.04 10.46
C ASP A 448 10.54 0.88 11.66
N GLY A 449 10.23 1.95 12.40
CA GLY A 449 9.21 1.91 13.44
C GLY A 449 7.87 1.40 12.91
N ILE A 450 7.37 2.00 11.83
CA ILE A 450 6.08 1.66 11.21
C ILE A 450 6.10 0.27 10.53
N THR A 451 7.26 -0.23 10.09
CA THR A 451 7.37 -1.53 9.39
C THR A 451 7.80 -2.69 10.30
N HIS A 452 8.55 -2.44 11.35
CA HIS A 452 8.98 -3.46 12.32
C HIS A 452 7.80 -4.10 13.05
N TYR A 453 6.75 -3.30 13.29
CA TYR A 453 5.48 -3.80 13.80
C TYR A 453 4.64 -4.53 12.72
N LYS A 454 5.02 -4.47 11.44
CA LYS A 454 4.46 -5.30 10.34
C LYS A 454 5.13 -6.68 10.22
N ASP A 455 6.42 -6.83 10.53
CA ASP A 455 7.22 -8.04 10.22
C ASP A 455 7.59 -8.96 11.40
N TYR A 456 7.53 -8.50 12.66
CA TYR A 456 7.81 -9.36 13.84
C TYR A 456 6.89 -10.61 13.95
N ASP A 457 5.82 -10.66 13.15
CA ASP A 457 4.83 -11.72 13.16
C ASP A 457 4.91 -12.73 12.00
N LYS A 458 5.85 -12.61 11.05
CA LYS A 458 6.07 -13.72 10.09
C LYS A 458 6.82 -14.89 10.75
N GLN A 459 7.73 -14.62 11.69
CA GLN A 459 8.54 -15.66 12.36
C GLN A 459 7.81 -16.37 13.52
N SER A 460 6.81 -15.75 14.15
CA SER A 460 6.00 -16.35 15.22
C SER A 460 5.05 -17.44 14.68
N TYR A 461 4.54 -17.28 13.45
CA TYR A 461 3.69 -18.27 12.77
C TYR A 461 4.45 -19.56 12.40
N HIS A 462 5.71 -19.46 11.96
CA HIS A 462 6.52 -20.66 11.66
C HIS A 462 6.89 -21.46 12.93
N ARG A 463 7.10 -20.79 14.06
CA ARG A 463 7.35 -21.46 15.36
C ARG A 463 6.11 -22.14 15.93
N ARG A 464 4.90 -21.59 15.76
CA ARG A 464 3.65 -22.22 16.25
C ARG A 464 3.27 -23.45 15.43
N ARG A 465 3.44 -23.42 14.11
CA ARG A 465 3.14 -24.57 13.23
C ARG A 465 4.07 -25.78 13.43
N SER A 466 5.29 -25.54 13.94
CA SER A 466 6.25 -26.59 14.27
C SER A 466 5.94 -27.27 15.61
N ARG A 467 5.33 -26.55 16.56
CA ARG A 467 4.90 -27.09 17.86
C ARG A 467 3.57 -27.85 17.80
N SER A 468 2.64 -27.47 16.93
CA SER A 468 1.37 -28.19 16.76
C SER A 468 1.52 -29.55 16.07
N ARG A 469 2.61 -29.77 15.31
CA ARG A 469 2.88 -31.03 14.61
C ARG A 469 3.58 -32.09 15.47
N SER A 470 4.05 -31.73 16.66
CA SER A 470 4.75 -32.63 17.59
C SER A 470 3.86 -33.22 18.68
N THR A 471 2.59 -32.81 18.78
CA THR A 471 1.66 -33.26 19.83
C THR A 471 0.56 -34.21 19.34
N GLU A 472 0.51 -34.60 18.07
CA GLU A 472 -0.53 -35.51 17.52
C GLU A 472 -0.04 -36.95 17.25
N THR A 473 1.10 -37.37 17.80
CA THR A 473 1.56 -38.77 17.68
C THR A 473 2.00 -39.30 19.04
N ARG A 474 1.03 -39.66 19.89
CA ARG A 474 1.14 -40.73 20.89
C ARG A 474 -0.19 -40.92 21.63
N GLU A 475 -0.54 -42.20 21.84
CA GLU A 475 -1.68 -42.76 22.61
C GLU A 475 -3.01 -42.83 21.82
N ASP A 476 -3.73 -43.95 21.72
CA ASP A 476 -3.47 -45.33 22.14
C ASP A 476 -4.40 -46.28 21.37
N VAL A 477 -3.94 -47.52 21.17
CA VAL A 477 -4.65 -48.61 20.50
C VAL A 477 -5.39 -49.42 21.56
N SER A 478 -6.72 -49.52 21.51
CA SER A 478 -7.47 -50.76 21.82
C SER A 478 -9.00 -50.59 21.81
N ASP A 479 -9.63 -51.39 20.95
CA ASP A 479 -10.70 -52.34 21.28
C ASP A 479 -12.07 -51.83 21.84
N ARG A 480 -13.11 -51.84 20.99
CA ARG A 480 -14.22 -52.81 21.12
C ARG A 480 -15.31 -52.66 20.05
N SER A 481 -15.73 -53.83 19.58
CA SER A 481 -16.72 -54.12 18.56
C SER A 481 -18.18 -54.13 19.08
N LYS A 482 -19.15 -53.78 18.21
CA LYS A 482 -20.41 -54.51 17.86
C LYS A 482 -21.69 -53.63 17.76
N MET A 483 -22.35 -53.81 16.60
CA MET A 483 -23.79 -53.65 16.27
C MET A 483 -24.36 -52.21 16.28
N SER A 484 -25.21 -51.75 15.35
CA SER A 484 -26.19 -52.44 14.48
C SER A 484 -26.52 -51.63 13.21
N VAL A 485 -26.92 -52.36 12.16
CA VAL A 485 -27.46 -51.91 10.86
C VAL A 485 -28.85 -51.28 10.99
N ARG A 486 -29.11 -50.13 10.32
CA ARG A 486 -30.36 -49.85 9.54
C ARG A 486 -30.31 -48.54 8.73
N ASN A 487 -30.23 -48.73 7.41
CA ASN A 487 -30.83 -48.03 6.26
C ASN A 487 -31.16 -46.51 6.24
N ARG A 488 -30.71 -45.91 5.11
CA ARG A 488 -31.39 -44.95 4.19
C ARG A 488 -31.74 -43.55 4.76
N ASP A 489 -31.56 -42.42 4.08
CA ASP A 489 -31.42 -42.05 2.67
C ASP A 489 -30.43 -40.88 2.52
N GLY A 490 -30.00 -40.63 1.28
CA GLY A 490 -28.91 -39.70 0.97
C GLY A 490 -29.26 -38.22 0.93
N THR A 491 -28.24 -37.42 1.21
CA THR A 491 -27.90 -36.17 0.51
C THR A 491 -26.38 -36.05 0.60
N GLY A 492 -25.71 -36.23 -0.54
CA GLY A 492 -24.27 -35.97 -0.65
C GLY A 492 -24.04 -34.46 -0.61
N GLU A 493 -23.64 -33.96 0.55
CA GLU A 493 -23.03 -32.64 0.66
C GLU A 493 -21.66 -32.72 -0.02
N LEU A 494 -21.56 -32.09 -1.19
CA LEU A 494 -20.30 -31.74 -1.79
C LEU A 494 -19.63 -30.72 -0.87
N PHE A 495 -18.45 -31.10 -0.38
CA PHE A 495 -17.48 -30.20 0.23
C PHE A 495 -17.17 -29.04 -0.75
N GLU A 496 -17.83 -27.90 -0.56
CA GLU A 496 -17.34 -26.62 -1.06
C GLU A 496 -16.23 -26.15 -0.12
N ASP A 497 -14.97 -26.37 -0.54
CA ASP A 497 -13.83 -25.70 0.06
C ASP A 497 -14.03 -24.18 -0.05
N SER A 498 -14.20 -23.57 1.11
CA SER A 498 -14.40 -22.15 1.30
C SER A 498 -13.11 -21.39 1.00
N ILE A 499 -13.00 -20.92 -0.25
CA ILE A 499 -12.02 -19.91 -0.63
C ILE A 499 -12.43 -18.59 0.02
N ASN A 500 -11.77 -18.25 1.13
CA ASN A 500 -11.92 -16.96 1.80
C ASN A 500 -11.40 -15.83 0.90
N PHE A 501 -12.32 -15.14 0.23
CA PHE A 501 -12.03 -13.94 -0.55
C PHE A 501 -11.90 -12.69 0.34
N CYS A 502 -10.88 -11.91 0.03
CA CYS A 502 -10.58 -10.60 0.57
C CYS A 502 -11.60 -9.56 0.05
N PRO A 503 -12.35 -8.82 0.89
CA PRO A 503 -13.31 -7.83 0.42
C PRO A 503 -12.75 -6.41 0.59
N ILE A 504 -12.43 -5.73 -0.52
CA ILE A 504 -12.18 -4.28 -0.55
C ILE A 504 -13.10 -3.63 -1.60
N PHE A 505 -13.71 -2.51 -1.20
CA PHE A 505 -14.59 -1.59 -1.94
C PHE A 505 -16.06 -2.01 -2.17
N ARG A 506 -16.90 -1.70 -1.18
CA ARG A 506 -18.29 -1.27 -1.40
C ARG A 506 -18.53 0.06 -0.68
N SER A 507 -19.35 0.89 -1.33
CA SER A 507 -20.00 2.15 -0.91
C SER A 507 -19.19 3.46 -1.00
N ILE A 508 -19.23 4.09 -2.18
CA ILE A 508 -19.68 5.48 -2.32
C ILE A 508 -20.58 5.53 -3.56
N GLY A 509 -21.84 5.93 -3.35
CA GLY A 509 -22.82 6.12 -4.42
C GLY A 509 -24.22 6.24 -3.83
N ASP A 510 -24.82 7.41 -4.03
CA ASP A 510 -26.24 7.75 -3.93
C ASP A 510 -26.72 8.40 -2.61
N ASN A 511 -26.71 9.73 -2.63
CA ASN A 511 -27.85 10.53 -2.18
C ASN A 511 -27.90 11.85 -2.96
N THR A 512 -29.14 12.21 -3.34
CA THR A 512 -29.63 13.42 -4.03
C THR A 512 -29.46 13.42 -5.55
N VAL A 513 -30.56 13.29 -6.31
CA VAL A 513 -31.49 14.36 -6.71
C VAL A 513 -32.87 13.73 -7.02
N SER A 514 -33.92 14.40 -6.52
CA SER A 514 -35.35 14.42 -6.91
C SER A 514 -36.04 13.16 -7.45
#